data_AF-A0A950WT09-F1
#
_entry.id   AF-A0A950WT09-F1
#
_cell.length_a   1.000
_cell.length_b   1.000
_cell.length_c   1.000
_cell.angle_alpha   90.00
_cell.angle_beta   90.00
_cell.angle_gamma   90.00
#
_symmetry.space_group_name_H-M   'P 1'
#
loop_
_entity.id
_entity.type
_entity.pdbx_description
1 polymer ?
#
loop_
_entity_poly.entity_id
_entity_poly.type
_entity_poly.pdbx_seq_one_letter_code
_entity_poly.pdbx_strand_id
1 'polypeptide(L)'
;MRDQPQSRATLSFVADMVPSAVVRAAGFMGAGTSLDNSVRFGHFVDTDWVLLDFDPWFATGGYLHGGARLWAQDGSLLGYASQTASALVWDGETPPWLQTQ
;
A
#
# COMPACT_ATOMS: atom_id res chain seq x y z
N MET A 1 -1.01 23.08 5.77
CA MET A 1 -0.84 21.82 5.01
C MET A 1 -1.73 21.73 3.76
N ARG A 2 -2.49 22.78 3.38
CA ARG A 2 -3.37 22.77 2.20
C ARG A 2 -2.71 23.29 0.91
N ASP A 3 -1.55 23.94 1.01
CA ASP A 3 -0.94 24.67 -0.12
C ASP A 3 0.36 24.04 -0.65
N GLN A 4 0.63 22.77 -0.29
CA GLN A 4 1.79 22.07 -0.82
C GLN A 4 1.35 21.17 -1.98
N PRO A 5 1.93 21.34 -3.18
CA PRO A 5 1.70 20.43 -4.29
C PRO A 5 2.01 18.99 -3.88
N GLN A 6 1.25 18.04 -4.42
CA GLN A 6 1.55 16.63 -4.20
C GLN A 6 2.98 16.36 -4.68
N SER A 7 3.78 15.70 -3.82
CA SER A 7 5.18 15.41 -4.11
C SER A 7 5.40 13.91 -4.24
N ARG A 8 6.44 13.51 -4.97
CA ARG A 8 6.85 12.10 -5.06
C ARG A 8 7.09 11.50 -3.69
N ALA A 9 7.70 12.25 -2.77
CA ALA A 9 7.96 11.80 -1.41
C ALA A 9 6.66 11.57 -0.62
N THR A 10 5.70 12.49 -0.72
CA THR A 10 4.38 12.34 -0.09
C THR A 10 3.67 11.11 -0.63
N LEU A 11 3.67 10.92 -1.96
CA LEU A 11 3.06 9.77 -2.62
C LEU A 11 3.72 8.44 -2.23
N SER A 12 5.05 8.38 -2.17
CA SER A 12 5.77 7.20 -1.68
C SER A 12 5.41 6.87 -0.23
N PHE A 13 5.30 7.89 0.63
CA PHE A 13 4.94 7.70 2.04
C PHE A 13 3.52 7.12 2.19
N VAL A 14 2.53 7.68 1.50
CA VAL A 14 1.16 7.16 1.59
C VAL A 14 0.98 5.80 0.90
N ALA A 15 1.75 5.52 -0.15
CA ALA A 15 1.76 4.22 -0.82
C ALA A 15 2.34 3.09 0.05
N ASP A 16 3.10 3.41 1.10
CA ASP A 16 3.65 2.44 2.07
C ASP A 16 2.58 1.77 2.95
N MET A 17 1.30 2.09 2.73
CA MET A 17 0.15 1.45 3.39
C MET A 17 -0.28 0.12 2.73
N VAL A 18 0.40 -0.35 1.68
CA VAL A 18 0.10 -1.62 1.00
C VAL A 18 -0.05 -2.82 1.96
N PRO A 19 0.80 -3.04 2.99
CA PRO A 19 0.70 -4.19 3.86
C PRO A 19 -0.60 -4.16 4.66
N SER A 20 -0.98 -2.99 5.16
CA SER A 20 -2.25 -2.79 5.85
C SER A 20 -3.45 -3.06 4.94
N ALA A 21 -3.36 -2.69 3.65
CA ALA A 21 -4.40 -2.99 2.67
C ALA A 21 -4.53 -4.51 2.43
N VAL A 22 -3.41 -5.25 2.36
CA VAL A 22 -3.40 -6.71 2.23
C VAL A 22 -4.03 -7.38 3.46
N VAL A 23 -3.61 -7.01 4.68
CA VAL A 23 -4.20 -7.59 5.91
C VAL A 23 -5.70 -7.29 6.00
N ARG A 24 -6.10 -6.07 5.65
CA ARG A 24 -7.50 -5.66 5.64
C ARG A 24 -8.33 -6.47 4.63
N ALA A 25 -7.81 -6.67 3.42
CA ALA A 25 -8.45 -7.46 2.40
C ALA A 25 -8.56 -8.95 2.79
N ALA A 26 -7.60 -9.45 3.57
CA ALA A 26 -7.63 -10.81 4.13
C ALA A 26 -8.63 -10.98 5.29
N GLY A 27 -9.36 -9.93 5.68
CA GLY A 27 -10.39 -9.97 6.72
C GLY A 27 -9.89 -9.68 8.14
N PHE A 28 -8.64 -9.24 8.29
CA PHE A 28 -8.01 -8.99 9.59
C PHE A 28 -7.64 -7.53 9.76
N MET A 29 -7.23 -7.16 10.97
CA MET A 29 -6.67 -5.84 11.27
C MET A 29 -5.18 -6.01 11.55
N GLY A 30 -4.36 -5.17 10.93
CA GLY A 30 -2.91 -5.28 11.04
C GLY A 30 -2.16 -4.40 10.06
N ALA A 31 -0.86 -4.67 9.97
CA ALA A 31 0.09 -3.98 9.12
C ALA A 31 1.21 -4.98 8.71
N GLY A 32 2.40 -4.47 8.43
CA GLY A 32 3.58 -5.31 8.27
C GLY A 32 4.87 -4.55 8.52
N THR A 33 5.96 -5.29 8.71
CA THR A 33 7.32 -4.74 8.67
C THR A 33 7.84 -4.88 7.26
N SER A 34 8.10 -3.75 6.60
CA SER A 34 8.49 -3.71 5.20
C SER A 34 9.82 -4.41 4.94
N LEU A 35 9.86 -5.23 3.90
CA LEU A 35 11.10 -5.78 3.32
C LEU A 35 11.58 -4.93 2.16
N ASP A 36 10.63 -4.37 1.41
CA ASP A 36 10.88 -3.46 0.30
C ASP A 36 9.76 -2.40 0.22
N ASN A 37 9.96 -1.39 -0.61
CA ASN A 37 8.89 -0.58 -1.19
C ASN A 37 9.39 -0.07 -2.54
N SER A 38 8.70 -0.43 -3.61
CA SER A 38 9.09 -0.09 -4.98
C SER A 38 8.04 0.80 -5.63
N VAL A 39 8.42 2.03 -5.96
CA VAL A 39 7.52 3.00 -6.63
C VAL A 39 8.05 3.37 -8.01
N ARG A 40 7.18 3.31 -9.02
CA ARG A 40 7.41 3.81 -10.37
C ARG A 40 6.49 4.98 -10.59
N PHE A 41 7.05 6.11 -11.02
CA PHE A 41 6.25 7.30 -11.26
C PHE A 41 6.04 7.56 -12.74
N GLY A 42 4.83 8.00 -13.07
CA GLY A 42 4.48 8.53 -14.37
C GLY A 42 4.63 10.05 -14.45
N HIS A 43 3.86 10.63 -15.37
CA HIS A 43 3.71 12.07 -15.53
C HIS A 43 2.99 12.65 -14.30
N PHE A 44 3.57 13.70 -13.70
CA PHE A 44 2.97 14.38 -12.57
C PHE A 44 2.13 15.55 -13.06
N VAL A 45 0.91 15.65 -12.56
CA VAL A 45 0.00 16.76 -12.80
C VAL A 45 -0.32 17.44 -11.49
N ASP A 46 -0.62 18.74 -11.54
CA ASP A 46 -1.17 19.44 -10.39
C ASP A 46 -2.53 18.83 -10.05
N THR A 47 -2.73 18.45 -8.79
CA THR A 47 -3.94 17.79 -8.30
C THR A 47 -4.13 18.08 -6.82
N ASP A 48 -5.37 18.33 -6.40
CA ASP A 48 -5.70 18.64 -5.00
C ASP A 48 -5.71 17.38 -4.14
N TRP A 49 -6.16 16.26 -4.71
CA TRP A 49 -6.17 14.95 -4.08
C TRP A 49 -5.63 13.86 -5.01
N VAL A 50 -5.21 12.77 -4.38
CA VAL A 50 -4.79 11.55 -5.07
C VAL A 50 -5.64 10.40 -4.54
N LEU A 51 -6.23 9.63 -5.45
CA LEU A 51 -6.85 8.36 -5.12
C LEU A 51 -5.76 7.29 -5.04
N LEU A 52 -5.61 6.72 -3.85
CA LEU A 52 -4.82 5.51 -3.64
C LEU A 52 -5.72 4.30 -3.86
N ASP A 53 -5.48 3.60 -4.95
CA ASP A 53 -6.19 2.39 -5.32
C ASP A 53 -5.31 1.18 -5.02
N PHE A 54 -5.49 0.61 -3.82
CA PHE A 54 -4.74 -0.54 -3.35
C PHE A 54 -5.19 -1.83 -4.04
N ASP A 55 -4.23 -2.66 -4.43
CA ASP A 55 -4.42 -3.94 -5.09
C ASP A 55 -3.71 -5.05 -4.27
N PRO A 56 -4.39 -5.62 -3.27
CA PRO A 56 -3.83 -6.65 -2.40
C PRO A 56 -3.79 -8.00 -3.13
N TRP A 57 -2.64 -8.69 -3.09
CA TRP A 57 -2.45 -9.92 -3.86
C TRP A 57 -2.28 -11.18 -3.01
N PHE A 58 -1.36 -11.19 -2.05
CA PHE A 58 -1.03 -12.38 -1.26
C PHE A 58 -0.83 -12.08 0.21
N ALA A 59 -1.44 -12.91 1.06
CA ALA A 59 -1.07 -13.09 2.46
C ALA A 59 -0.77 -14.59 2.66
N THR A 60 0.50 -14.95 2.91
CA THR A 60 0.92 -16.35 3.03
C THR A 60 2.28 -16.47 3.70
N GLY A 61 2.48 -17.54 4.48
CA GLY A 61 3.75 -17.84 5.14
C GLY A 61 4.27 -16.71 6.03
N GLY A 62 3.36 -15.95 6.67
CA GLY A 62 3.74 -14.78 7.46
C GLY A 62 4.22 -13.57 6.64
N TYR A 63 3.99 -13.55 5.33
CA TYR A 63 4.32 -12.42 4.45
C TYR A 63 3.09 -11.87 3.72
N LEU A 64 3.19 -10.60 3.35
CA LEU A 64 2.19 -9.81 2.65
C LEU A 64 2.81 -9.27 1.36
N HIS A 65 2.08 -9.34 0.26
CA HIS A 65 2.48 -8.73 -0.99
C HIS A 65 1.28 -8.11 -1.72
N GLY A 66 1.47 -6.92 -2.28
CA GLY A 66 0.46 -6.19 -3.02
C GLY A 66 1.02 -4.94 -3.68
N GLY A 67 0.12 -4.11 -4.19
CA GLY A 67 0.49 -2.82 -4.77
C GLY A 67 -0.56 -1.73 -4.58
N ALA A 68 -0.29 -0.59 -5.20
CA ALA A 68 -1.21 0.53 -5.26
C ALA A 68 -1.02 1.32 -6.56
N ARG A 69 -2.12 1.76 -7.17
CA ARG A 69 -2.13 2.76 -8.23
C ARG A 69 -2.44 4.13 -7.62
N LEU A 70 -1.72 5.14 -8.06
CA LEU A 70 -1.87 6.52 -7.56
C LEU A 70 -2.48 7.36 -8.68
N TRP A 71 -3.74 7.75 -8.52
CA TRP A 71 -4.50 8.47 -9.53
C TRP A 71 -4.72 9.93 -9.13
N ALA A 72 -4.44 10.86 -10.04
CA ALA A 72 -4.87 12.24 -9.90
C ALA A 72 -6.39 12.37 -10.03
N GLN A 73 -6.93 13.53 -9.64
CA GLN A 73 -8.35 13.84 -9.72
C GLN A 73 -8.92 13.76 -11.14
N ASP A 74 -8.11 14.08 -12.15
CA ASP A 74 -8.48 14.04 -13.58
C ASP A 74 -8.40 12.63 -14.19
N GLY A 75 -7.98 11.63 -13.42
CA GLY A 75 -7.75 10.27 -13.89
C GLY A 75 -6.34 9.99 -14.42
N SER A 76 -5.42 10.95 -14.35
CA SER A 76 -4.01 10.71 -14.70
C SER A 76 -3.34 9.73 -13.73
N LEU A 77 -2.66 8.71 -14.26
CA LEU A 77 -1.88 7.77 -13.45
C LEU A 77 -0.53 8.40 -13.05
N LEU A 78 -0.42 8.84 -11.79
CA LEU A 78 0.76 9.48 -11.23
C LEU A 78 1.88 8.48 -10.91
N GLY A 79 1.51 7.25 -10.58
CA GLY A 79 2.46 6.20 -10.25
C GLY A 79 1.84 4.88 -9.85
N TYR A 80 2.73 3.91 -9.66
CA TYR A 80 2.43 2.57 -9.23
C TYR A 80 3.43 2.15 -8.14
N ALA A 81 2.93 1.59 -7.05
CA ALA A 81 3.73 1.05 -5.96
C ALA A 81 3.52 -0.46 -5.82
N SER A 82 4.54 -1.17 -5.37
CA SER A 82 4.46 -2.56 -4.91
C SER A 82 5.29 -2.74 -3.65
N GLN A 83 4.88 -3.65 -2.79
CA GLN A 83 5.56 -3.87 -1.52
C GLN A 83 5.46 -5.32 -1.04
N THR A 84 6.56 -5.82 -0.46
CA THR A 84 6.57 -7.01 0.38
C THR A 84 6.84 -6.63 1.84
N ALA A 85 6.13 -7.28 2.76
CA ALA A 85 6.32 -7.09 4.21
C ALA A 85 6.12 -8.40 4.97
N SER A 86 6.78 -8.56 6.13
CA SER A 86 6.36 -9.58 7.10
C SER A 86 5.06 -9.13 7.79
N ALA A 87 4.14 -10.05 8.01
CA ALA A 87 2.83 -9.72 8.52
C ALA A 87 2.84 -9.37 10.02
N LEU A 88 2.10 -8.31 10.36
CA LEU A 88 1.74 -7.98 11.74
C LEU A 88 0.21 -7.98 11.82
N VAL A 89 -0.35 -8.83 12.67
CA VAL A 89 -1.80 -8.92 12.88
C VAL A 89 -2.10 -8.46 14.29
N TRP A 90 -3.06 -7.55 14.44
CA TRP A 90 -3.55 -7.08 15.73
C TRP A 90 -4.69 -7.98 16.24
N ASP A 91 -4.98 -7.88 17.53
CA ASP A 91 -5.98 -8.63 18.31
C ASP A 91 -7.05 -9.42 17.52
N GLY A 92 -7.27 -10.68 17.90
CA GLY A 92 -8.34 -11.53 17.34
C GLY A 92 -7.87 -12.95 17.06
N GLU A 93 -8.55 -13.60 16.12
CA GLU A 93 -8.17 -14.92 15.63
C GLU A 93 -6.84 -14.87 14.87
N THR A 94 -5.97 -15.87 15.10
CA THR A 94 -4.72 -15.99 14.34
C THR A 94 -5.03 -16.36 12.89
N PRO A 95 -4.58 -15.59 11.90
CA PRO A 95 -4.90 -15.91 10.51
C PRO A 95 -4.23 -17.21 10.06
N PRO A 96 -4.90 -18.01 9.21
CA PRO A 96 -4.34 -19.27 8.72
C PRO A 96 -3.08 -19.07 7.87
N TRP A 97 -2.90 -17.89 7.29
CA TRP A 97 -1.75 -17.51 6.47
C TRP A 97 -0.57 -16.94 7.27
N LEU A 98 -0.71 -16.73 8.59
CA LEU A 98 0.36 -16.18 9.42
C LEU A 98 1.43 -17.23 9.74
N GLN A 99 1.05 -18.51 9.74
CA GLN A 99 1.96 -19.61 10.02
C GLN A 99 2.89 -19.85 8.82
N THR A 100 4.19 -19.79 9.06
CA THR A 100 5.19 -20.40 8.18
C THR A 100 5.12 -21.92 8.38
N GLN A 101 4.87 -22.67 7.32
CA GLN A 101 5.16 -24.12 7.35
C GLN A 101 6.66 -24.36 7.54
#